data_AF-A0A9E4CC26-F1
#
_entry.id   AF-A0A9E4CC26-F1
#
_cell.length_a   1.000
_cell.length_b   1.000
_cell.length_c   1.000
_cell.angle_alpha   90.00
_cell.angle_beta   90.00
_cell.angle_gamma   90.00
#
_symmetry.space_group_name_H-M   'P 1'
#
loop_
_entity.id
_entity.type
_entity.pdbx_description
1 polymer ?
#
loop_
_entity_poly.entity_id
_entity_poly.type
_entity_poly.pdbx_seq_one_letter_code
_entity_poly.pdbx_strand_id
1 'polypeptide(L)'
;AGGYGNYTGKLCINLYRSAFWLQIDRGQVRVESAGFVDASLGASGGDLNLPPAAFVRLLLGYRTLDTLTDAWPDVRVKSAARDLVTVLFPLLAAHILMPY
;
A
#
# COMPACT_ATOMS: atom_id res chain seq x y z
N ALA A 1 3.85 -18.20 -3.56
CA ALA A 1 2.61 -18.91 -3.92
C ALA A 1 1.44 -18.22 -3.23
N GLY A 2 0.42 -17.85 -3.99
CA GLY A 2 -0.77 -17.11 -3.51
C GLY A 2 -1.42 -16.38 -4.68
N GLY A 3 -2.23 -17.10 -5.46
CA GLY A 3 -2.84 -16.56 -6.67
C GLY A 3 -4.03 -15.65 -6.33
N TYR A 4 -3.80 -14.35 -6.20
CA TYR A 4 -4.85 -13.33 -6.04
C TYR A 4 -5.52 -12.96 -7.38
N GLY A 5 -5.46 -13.82 -8.40
CA GLY A 5 -5.90 -13.51 -9.78
C GLY A 5 -7.38 -13.13 -9.91
N ASN A 6 -8.21 -13.45 -8.91
CA ASN A 6 -9.62 -13.07 -8.82
C ASN A 6 -9.99 -12.50 -7.43
N TYR A 7 -9.03 -11.92 -6.71
CA TYR A 7 -9.30 -11.36 -5.39
C TYR A 7 -10.25 -10.16 -5.52
N THR A 8 -11.31 -10.17 -4.70
CA THR A 8 -12.19 -9.02 -4.50
C THR A 8 -12.09 -8.61 -3.04
N GLY A 9 -11.81 -7.33 -2.80
CA GLY A 9 -11.58 -6.83 -1.45
C GLY A 9 -11.43 -5.32 -1.41
N LYS A 10 -11.27 -4.80 -0.20
CA LYS A 10 -11.07 -3.36 0.04
C LYS A 10 -9.84 -3.19 0.92
N LEU A 11 -9.03 -2.19 0.60
CA LEU A 11 -7.85 -1.81 1.35
C LEU A 11 -7.86 -0.30 1.59
N CYS A 12 -7.78 0.13 2.84
CA CYS A 12 -7.59 1.54 3.19
C CYS A 12 -6.10 1.87 3.30
N ILE A 13 -5.63 2.78 2.45
CA ILE A 13 -4.28 3.34 2.54
C ILE A 13 -4.39 4.74 3.16
N ASN A 14 -3.73 4.95 4.29
CA ASN A 14 -3.71 6.22 5.00
C ASN A 14 -2.31 6.84 4.95
N LEU A 15 -2.25 8.07 4.45
CA LEU A 15 -1.05 8.92 4.37
C LEU A 15 -0.99 9.98 5.48
N TYR A 16 -1.71 9.74 6.58
CA TYR A 16 -1.98 10.59 7.75
C TYR A 16 -2.79 11.85 7.47
N ARG A 17 -2.49 12.56 6.38
CA ARG A 17 -3.22 13.78 5.96
C ARG A 17 -4.33 13.50 4.95
N SER A 18 -4.26 12.36 4.29
CA SER A 18 -5.22 11.91 3.29
C SER A 18 -5.24 10.39 3.27
N ALA A 19 -6.38 9.82 2.92
CA ALA A 19 -6.55 8.38 2.80
C ALA A 19 -7.30 8.02 1.52
N PHE A 20 -7.10 6.80 1.05
CA PHE A 20 -7.69 6.26 -0.16
C PHE A 20 -8.22 4.86 0.08
N TRP A 21 -9.38 4.56 -0.49
CA TRP A 21 -9.91 3.22 -0.60
C TRP A 21 -9.50 2.62 -1.94
N LEU A 22 -8.76 1.51 -1.88
CA LEU A 22 -8.53 0.64 -3.02
C LEU A 22 -9.60 -0.45 -2.99
N GLN A 23 -10.53 -0.39 -3.94
CA GLN A 23 -11.48 -1.46 -4.18
C GLN A 23 -10.92 -2.33 -5.29
N ILE A 24 -10.72 -3.61 -4.98
CA ILE A 24 -10.25 -4.60 -5.93
C ILE A 24 -11.46 -5.44 -6.31
N ASP A 25 -11.76 -5.53 -7.59
CA ASP A 25 -12.78 -6.44 -8.12
C ASP A 25 -12.18 -7.25 -9.26
N ARG A 26 -12.04 -8.57 -9.06
CA ARG A 26 -11.49 -9.50 -10.08
C ARG A 26 -10.17 -9.02 -10.69
N GLY A 27 -9.27 -8.51 -9.85
CA GLY A 27 -7.97 -7.98 -10.27
C GLY A 27 -7.97 -6.57 -10.86
N GLN A 28 -9.14 -5.94 -11.04
CA GLN A 28 -9.23 -4.52 -11.37
C GLN A 28 -9.20 -3.69 -10.10
N VAL A 29 -8.44 -2.60 -10.11
CA VAL A 29 -8.32 -1.68 -8.97
C VAL A 29 -9.07 -0.39 -9.29
N ARG A 30 -10.04 -0.03 -8.43
CA ARG A 30 -10.67 1.28 -8.38
C ARG A 30 -10.20 2.01 -7.13
N VAL A 31 -9.83 3.28 -7.29
CA VAL A 31 -9.35 4.12 -6.19
C VAL A 31 -10.37 5.21 -5.93
N GLU A 32 -10.75 5.37 -4.66
CA GLU A 32 -11.64 6.43 -4.19
C GLU A 32 -10.97 7.20 -3.06
N SER A 33 -11.15 8.52 -3.03
CA SER A 33 -10.66 9.34 -1.91
C SER A 33 -11.50 9.04 -0.67
N ALA A 34 -10.84 8.63 0.41
CA ALA A 34 -11.47 8.44 1.72
C ALA A 34 -11.48 9.73 2.55
N GLY A 35 -10.81 10.79 2.07
CA GLY A 35 -10.65 12.03 2.83
C GLY A 35 -9.70 11.86 4.02
N PHE A 36 -10.11 12.36 5.18
CA PHE A 36 -9.35 12.19 6.42
C PHE A 36 -9.82 10.94 7.17
N VAL A 37 -8.89 10.03 7.43
CA VAL A 37 -9.13 8.86 8.29
C VAL A 37 -8.21 8.98 9.50
N ASP A 38 -8.81 8.97 10.69
CA ASP A 38 -8.08 9.12 11.93
C ASP A 38 -7.23 7.87 12.22
N ALA A 39 -5.93 8.09 12.42
CA ALA A 39 -4.93 7.06 12.75
C ALA A 39 -4.34 7.25 14.16
N SER A 40 -5.04 7.95 15.04
CA SER A 40 -4.63 8.12 16.44
C SER A 40 -4.80 6.82 17.22
N LEU A 41 -4.20 6.79 18.42
CA LEU A 41 -4.19 5.60 19.27
C LEU A 41 -5.64 5.19 19.65
N GLY A 42 -6.10 4.05 19.14
CA GLY A 42 -7.46 3.53 19.38
C GLY A 42 -8.42 3.68 18.19
N ALA A 43 -8.06 4.46 17.17
CA ALA A 43 -8.79 4.49 15.91
C ALA A 43 -8.40 3.33 15.00
N SER A 44 -9.30 2.95 14.08
CA SER A 44 -9.02 1.86 13.12
C SER A 44 -7.88 2.19 12.15
N GLY A 45 -7.56 3.49 11.97
CA GLY A 45 -6.44 4.04 11.19
C GLY A 45 -6.55 3.87 9.69
N GLY A 46 -6.65 2.63 9.26
CA GLY A 46 -6.42 2.20 7.89
C GLY A 46 -5.75 0.84 7.94
N ASP A 47 -5.73 0.14 6.82
CA ASP A 47 -5.08 -1.17 6.72
C ASP A 47 -3.58 -1.01 6.52
N LEU A 48 -3.16 0.10 5.89
CA LEU A 48 -1.79 0.50 5.66
C LEU A 48 -1.63 2.01 5.96
N ASN A 49 -0.89 2.34 7.01
CA ASN A 49 -0.57 3.71 7.41
C ASN A 49 0.92 3.97 7.16
N LEU A 50 1.25 4.99 6.38
CA LEU A 50 2.64 5.32 6.02
C LEU A 50 2.76 6.75 5.53
N PRO A 51 3.95 7.38 5.64
CA PRO A 51 4.13 8.72 5.12
C PRO A 51 4.02 8.74 3.57
N PRO A 52 3.56 9.85 2.97
CA PRO A 52 3.43 9.97 1.51
C PRO A 52 4.71 9.62 0.73
N ALA A 53 5.88 10.03 1.24
CA ALA A 53 7.17 9.75 0.63
C ALA A 53 7.54 8.25 0.65
N ALA A 54 7.12 7.55 1.71
CA ALA A 54 7.26 6.10 1.84
C ALA A 54 6.32 5.41 0.83
N PHE A 55 5.07 5.88 0.72
CA PHE A 55 4.10 5.31 -0.22
C PHE A 55 4.58 5.36 -1.67
N VAL A 56 5.19 6.46 -2.13
CA VAL A 56 5.75 6.54 -3.49
C VAL A 56 6.77 5.45 -3.77
N ARG A 57 7.64 5.14 -2.78
CA ARG A 57 8.67 4.09 -2.94
C ARG A 57 8.08 2.70 -2.98
N LEU A 58 7.00 2.46 -2.23
CA LEU A 58 6.24 1.21 -2.28
C LEU A 58 5.49 1.06 -3.60
N LEU A 59 4.79 2.12 -4.02
CA LEU A 59 3.98 2.17 -5.23
C LEU A 59 4.80 1.88 -6.49
N LEU A 60 6.02 2.42 -6.57
CA LEU A 60 6.93 2.20 -7.69
C LEU A 60 7.67 0.86 -7.61
N GLY A 61 7.44 0.05 -6.57
CA GLY A 61 8.15 -1.21 -6.34
C GLY A 61 9.64 -1.03 -6.06
N TYR A 62 10.09 0.15 -5.61
CA TYR A 62 11.50 0.43 -5.30
C TYR A 62 11.95 -0.23 -3.99
N ARG A 63 11.03 -0.38 -3.02
CA ARG A 63 11.26 -1.05 -1.74
C ARG A 63 10.08 -1.93 -1.39
N THR A 64 10.35 -3.09 -0.80
CA THR A 64 9.32 -3.94 -0.21
C THR A 64 8.82 -3.32 1.09
N LEU A 65 7.61 -3.71 1.50
CA LEU A 65 7.00 -3.27 2.76
C LEU A 65 7.90 -3.52 3.98
N ASP A 66 8.63 -4.64 3.97
CA ASP A 66 9.53 -5.04 5.07
C ASP A 66 10.71 -4.07 5.20
N THR A 67 11.41 -3.79 4.09
CA THR A 67 12.52 -2.82 4.06
C THR A 67 12.06 -1.39 4.33
N LEU A 68 10.80 -1.09 4.02
CA LEU A 68 10.19 0.21 4.25
C LEU A 68 9.82 0.41 5.72
N THR A 69 9.50 -0.66 6.45
CA THR A 69 9.23 -0.59 7.89
C THR A 69 10.52 -0.33 8.68
N ASP A 70 11.67 -0.82 8.19
CA ASP A 70 13.00 -0.54 8.76
C ASP A 70 13.41 0.94 8.61
N ALA A 71 13.22 1.50 7.41
CA ALA A 71 13.59 2.88 7.11
C ALA A 71 12.61 3.94 7.65
N TRP A 72 11.35 3.57 7.89
CA TRP A 72 10.32 4.46 8.45
C TRP A 72 9.59 3.78 9.62
N PRO A 73 9.94 4.09 10.88
CA PRO A 73 9.35 3.46 12.05
C PRO A 73 7.85 3.80 12.23
N ASP A 74 7.37 4.84 11.56
CA ASP A 74 5.96 5.26 11.57
C ASP A 74 5.05 4.38 10.70
N VAL A 75 5.62 3.54 9.83
CA VAL A 75 4.85 2.63 8.98
C VAL A 75 4.14 1.59 9.85
N ARG A 76 2.85 1.45 9.63
CA ARG A 76 2.01 0.45 10.31
C ARG A 76 1.13 -0.24 9.27
N VAL A 77 1.18 -1.55 9.24
CA VAL A 77 0.31 -2.39 8.40
C VAL A 77 -0.46 -3.34 9.30
N LYS A 78 -1.76 -3.52 9.04
CA LYS A 78 -2.53 -4.58 9.71
C LYS A 78 -2.08 -5.93 9.18
N SER A 79 -1.89 -6.91 10.07
CA SER A 79 -1.42 -8.25 9.71
C SER A 79 -2.29 -8.90 8.62
N ALA A 80 -3.62 -8.70 8.67
CA ALA A 80 -4.56 -9.23 7.68
C ALA A 80 -4.39 -8.62 6.27
N ALA A 81 -3.83 -7.41 6.17
CA ALA A 81 -3.62 -6.72 4.90
C ALA A 81 -2.18 -6.87 4.38
N ARG A 82 -1.25 -7.40 5.18
CA ARG A 82 0.18 -7.46 4.84
C ARG A 82 0.44 -8.30 3.59
N ASP A 83 -0.17 -9.47 3.48
CA ASP A 83 -0.02 -10.34 2.31
C ASP A 83 -0.59 -9.68 1.05
N LEU A 84 -1.78 -9.09 1.16
CA LEU A 84 -2.43 -8.37 0.06
C LEU A 84 -1.58 -7.19 -0.42
N VAL A 85 -1.06 -6.36 0.49
CA VAL A 85 -0.17 -5.23 0.17
C VAL A 85 1.10 -5.72 -0.52
N THR A 86 1.67 -6.83 -0.06
CA THR A 86 2.89 -7.39 -0.67
C THR A 86 2.65 -7.88 -2.10
N VAL A 87 1.45 -8.40 -2.38
CA VAL A 87 1.06 -8.82 -3.73
C VAL A 87 0.72 -7.63 -4.64
N LEU A 88 0.06 -6.60 -4.11
CA LEU A 88 -0.30 -5.40 -4.88
C LEU A 88 0.92 -4.53 -5.22
N PHE A 89 1.90 -4.47 -4.33
CA PHE A 89 3.11 -3.66 -4.48
C PHE A 89 4.36 -4.55 -4.42
N PRO A 90 4.57 -5.41 -5.43
CA PRO A 90 5.75 -6.25 -5.49
C PRO A 90 7.01 -5.40 -5.72
N LEU A 91 8.16 -5.94 -5.37
CA LEU A 91 9.44 -5.34 -5.75
C LEU A 91 9.56 -5.40 -7.29
N LEU A 92 9.75 -4.24 -7.92
CA LEU A 92 9.94 -4.12 -9.36
C LEU A 92 11.40 -3.78 -9.64
N ALA A 93 12.00 -4.51 -10.58
CA ALA A 93 13.28 -4.11 -11.13
C ALA A 93 13.06 -2.85 -11.98
N ALA A 94 13.54 -1.71 -11.50
CA ALA A 94 13.50 -0.48 -12.28
C ALA A 94 14.47 -0.58 -13.46
N HIS A 95 13.94 -0.75 -14.67
CA HIS A 95 14.73 -0.73 -15.89
C HIS A 95 14.69 0.67 -16.50
N ILE A 96 15.84 1.36 -16.53
CA ILE A 96 16.01 2.58 -17.31
C ILE A 96 16.39 2.15 -18.73
N LEU A 97 15.46 2.24 -19.67
CA LEU A 97 15.76 2.07 -21.08
C LEU A 97 16.28 3.41 -21.61
N MET A 98 17.60 3.54 -21.71
CA MET A 98 18.21 4.72 -22.33
C MET A 98 17.99 4.63 -23.86
N PRO A 99 17.30 5.60 -24.49
CA PRO A 99 17.28 5.68 -25.94
C PRO A 99 18.68 6.07 -26.44
N TYR A 100 19.23 5.27 -27.35
CA TYR A 100 20.43 5.60 -28.13
C TYR A 100 20.12 6.68 -29.18
#